data_AF-A0A7W1VUK6-F1
#
_entry.id   AF-A0A7W1VUK6-F1
#
_cell.length_a   1.000
_cell.length_b   1.000
_cell.length_c   1.000
_cell.angle_alpha   90.00
_cell.angle_beta   90.00
_cell.angle_gamma   90.00
#
_symmetry.space_group_name_H-M   'P 1'
#
loop_
_entity.id
_entity.type
_entity.pdbx_description
1 polymer ?
#
loop_
_entity_poly.entity_id
_entity_poly.type
_entity_poly.pdbx_seq_one_letter_code
_entity_poly.pdbx_strand_id
1 'polypeptide(L)'
;MKLNADVSEVPWKKVVLVAAVLLIVGGAAFGGWIAYNKAPSHPLTPEGNKTLVQRYLKQRAERNEFKPVMEVASDKNPWNLLKVQYDQPPDYKTVYRNIGEHLMIAEHLLSQSEARQQANGMRIASELCDIAVDVAVDPWLAARICDAYIMPNLDKIEEKPKNGPSREQYMNIAAKIYRVAEEKERQIELGKAYLAQATPGQRADQARWRLARTLEQNGDKKEALKYFQEITHPSLTNDVTRRIATLEKSLQTAKQ
;
A
#
# COMPACT_ATOMS: atom_id res chain seq x y z
N MET A 1 -59.92 4.95 17.50
CA MET A 1 -58.83 5.83 17.96
C MET A 1 -57.94 6.11 16.75
N LYS A 2 -58.09 7.26 16.09
CA LYS A 2 -57.32 7.62 14.87
C LYS A 2 -56.09 8.43 15.31
N LEU A 3 -54.90 7.87 15.13
CA LEU A 3 -53.63 8.59 15.28
C LEU A 3 -53.40 9.38 13.98
N ASN A 4 -53.68 10.68 14.01
CA ASN A 4 -53.22 11.61 12.99
C ASN A 4 -51.74 11.88 13.29
N ALA A 5 -50.84 11.21 12.59
CA ALA A 5 -49.43 11.58 12.58
C ALA A 5 -49.28 12.80 11.66
N ASP A 6 -49.08 13.96 12.27
CA ASP A 6 -48.78 15.21 11.60
C ASP A 6 -47.35 15.11 11.04
N VAL A 7 -47.23 14.70 9.78
CA VAL A 7 -45.95 14.64 9.07
C VAL A 7 -45.58 16.08 8.73
N SER A 8 -44.92 16.76 9.67
CA SER A 8 -44.35 18.07 9.42
C SER A 8 -43.45 18.01 8.19
N GLU A 9 -43.84 18.73 7.14
CA GLU A 9 -43.09 18.81 5.89
C GLU A 9 -41.73 19.45 6.18
N VAL A 10 -40.68 18.62 6.25
CA VAL A 10 -39.31 19.12 6.32
C VAL A 10 -39.05 19.85 5.00
N PRO A 11 -38.78 21.17 5.02
CA PRO A 11 -38.67 21.94 3.79
C PRO A 11 -37.48 21.43 2.99
N TRP A 12 -37.75 20.88 1.80
CA TRP A 12 -36.78 20.26 0.89
C TRP A 12 -35.52 21.12 0.66
N LYS A 13 -35.68 22.45 0.67
CA LYS A 13 -34.58 23.42 0.55
C LYS A 13 -33.54 23.28 1.67
N LYS A 14 -33.94 22.96 2.90
CA LYS A 14 -33.02 22.74 4.03
C LYS A 14 -32.27 21.40 3.89
N VAL A 15 -32.91 20.35 3.38
CA VAL A 15 -32.27 19.04 3.14
C VAL A 15 -31.19 19.16 2.08
N VAL A 16 -31.47 19.83 0.96
CA VAL A 16 -30.50 20.04 -0.12
C VAL A 16 -29.32 20.91 0.34
N LEU A 17 -29.59 21.96 1.13
CA LEU A 17 -28.53 22.82 1.67
C LEU A 17 -27.61 22.05 2.63
N VAL A 18 -28.16 21.24 3.54
CA VAL A 18 -27.38 20.41 4.46
C VAL A 18 -26.54 19.37 3.70
N ALA A 19 -27.12 18.72 2.68
CA ALA A 19 -26.39 17.77 1.84
C ALA A 19 -25.23 18.44 1.07
N ALA A 20 -25.47 19.62 0.50
CA ALA A 20 -24.43 20.38 -0.22
C ALA A 20 -23.29 20.84 0.72
N VAL A 21 -23.61 21.31 1.93
CA VAL A 21 -22.60 21.70 2.93
C VAL A 21 -21.80 20.47 3.38
N LEU A 22 -22.44 19.32 3.62
CA LEU A 22 -21.74 18.09 3.96
C LEU A 22 -20.82 17.61 2.83
N LEU A 23 -21.21 17.76 1.56
CA LEU A 23 -20.37 17.45 0.41
C LEU A 23 -19.18 18.40 0.27
N ILE A 24 -19.36 19.70 0.52
CA ILE A 24 -18.28 20.69 0.44
C ILE A 24 -17.30 20.52 1.60
N VAL A 25 -17.79 20.34 2.83
CA VAL A 25 -16.94 20.14 4.02
C VAL A 25 -16.25 18.78 3.95
N GLY A 26 -16.97 17.73 3.56
CA GLY A 26 -16.39 16.40 3.32
C GLY A 26 -15.37 16.42 2.19
N GLY A 27 -15.66 17.09 1.09
CA GLY A 27 -14.77 17.24 -0.06
C GLY A 27 -13.53 18.09 0.23
N ALA A 28 -13.64 19.15 1.02
CA ALA A 28 -12.52 20.01 1.40
C ALA A 28 -11.62 19.34 2.45
N ALA A 29 -12.18 18.60 3.41
CA ALA A 29 -11.39 17.82 4.36
C ALA A 29 -10.66 16.65 3.68
N PHE A 30 -11.33 15.96 2.75
CA PHE A 30 -10.73 14.86 1.99
C PHE A 30 -9.70 15.37 0.96
N GLY A 31 -10.03 16.43 0.21
CA GLY A 31 -9.15 17.05 -0.79
C GLY A 31 -7.96 17.79 -0.17
N GLY A 32 -8.15 18.48 0.95
CA GLY A 32 -7.09 19.15 1.69
C GLY A 32 -6.11 18.15 2.32
N TRP A 33 -6.58 17.00 2.79
CA TRP A 33 -5.72 15.93 3.30
C TRP A 33 -4.92 15.24 2.19
N ILE A 34 -5.53 14.97 1.03
CA ILE A 34 -4.84 14.44 -0.16
C ILE A 34 -3.76 15.40 -0.65
N ALA A 35 -4.02 16.72 -0.63
CA ALA A 35 -3.04 17.72 -1.03
C ALA A 35 -1.92 17.93 0.00
N TYR A 36 -2.25 17.91 1.29
CA TYR A 36 -1.28 18.15 2.38
C TYR A 36 -0.34 16.96 2.62
N ASN A 37 -0.81 15.71 2.47
CA ASN A 37 0.03 14.51 2.64
C ASN A 37 0.74 14.04 1.36
N LYS A 38 0.50 14.68 0.20
CA LYS A 38 1.27 14.47 -1.03
C LYS A 38 2.59 15.27 -1.08
N ALA A 39 2.89 16.09 -0.08
CA ALA A 39 4.13 16.85 0.02
C ALA A 39 4.99 16.30 1.16
N PRO A 40 5.89 15.37 0.84
CA PRO A 40 7.19 15.82 0.39
C PRO A 40 7.51 15.32 -1.02
N SER A 41 8.11 16.19 -1.83
CA SER A 41 8.67 15.89 -3.15
C SER A 41 9.81 14.84 -3.13
N HIS A 42 10.11 14.28 -1.95
CA HIS A 42 11.14 13.29 -1.73
C HIS A 42 10.58 12.12 -0.93
N PRO A 43 10.98 10.88 -1.26
CA PRO A 43 10.74 9.72 -0.43
C PRO A 43 11.06 9.99 1.03
N LEU A 44 10.07 9.86 1.92
CA LEU A 44 10.34 9.86 3.36
C LEU A 44 11.27 8.70 3.70
N THR A 45 12.14 8.92 4.68
CA THR A 45 12.93 7.84 5.29
C THR A 45 11.99 6.81 5.94
N PRO A 46 12.44 5.56 6.17
CA PRO A 46 11.66 4.56 6.89
C PRO A 46 11.07 5.07 8.20
N GLU A 47 11.89 5.73 9.03
CA GLU A 47 11.45 6.32 10.31
C GLU A 47 10.48 7.49 10.13
N GLY A 48 10.66 8.28 9.07
CA GLY A 48 9.69 9.31 8.68
C GLY A 48 8.32 8.71 8.33
N ASN A 49 8.30 7.62 7.56
CA ASN A 49 7.06 6.91 7.24
C ASN A 49 6.42 6.28 8.48
N LYS A 50 7.20 5.68 9.39
CA LYS A 50 6.66 5.15 10.66
C LYS A 50 5.99 6.24 11.49
N THR A 51 6.64 7.40 11.62
CA THR A 51 6.08 8.56 12.34
C THR A 51 4.79 9.06 11.69
N LEU A 52 4.76 9.14 10.36
CA LEU A 52 3.58 9.54 9.58
C LEU A 52 2.42 8.56 9.80
N VAL A 53 2.69 7.26 9.69
CA VAL A 53 1.70 6.19 9.92
C VAL A 53 1.17 6.26 11.36
N GLN A 54 2.04 6.36 12.37
CA GLN A 54 1.60 6.46 13.77
C GLN A 54 0.72 7.68 14.02
N ARG A 55 1.11 8.86 13.51
CA ARG A 55 0.30 10.09 13.66
C ARG A 55 -1.06 9.93 13.01
N TYR A 56 -1.08 9.37 11.80
CA TYR A 56 -2.32 9.14 11.05
C TYR A 56 -3.25 8.19 11.78
N LEU A 57 -2.73 7.07 12.26
CA LEU A 57 -3.51 6.09 13.01
C LEU A 57 -4.05 6.67 14.32
N LYS A 58 -3.25 7.46 15.06
CA LYS A 58 -3.68 8.13 16.29
C LYS A 58 -4.86 9.08 16.03
N GLN A 59 -4.76 9.88 14.97
CA GLN A 59 -5.82 10.79 14.55
C GLN A 59 -7.10 10.03 14.19
N ARG A 60 -7.00 8.97 13.37
CA ARG A 60 -8.15 8.17 12.93
C ARG A 60 -8.80 7.35 14.04
N ALA A 61 -8.01 6.90 15.01
CA ALA A 61 -8.49 6.15 16.17
C ALA A 61 -8.97 7.05 17.32
N GLU A 62 -8.86 8.38 17.19
CA GLU A 62 -9.16 9.36 18.25
C GLU A 62 -8.43 9.04 19.58
N ARG A 63 -7.14 8.70 19.49
CA ARG A 63 -6.31 8.37 20.65
C ARG A 63 -4.97 9.09 20.64
N ASN A 64 -4.48 9.39 21.84
CA ASN A 64 -3.17 10.01 22.03
C ASN A 64 -2.03 8.98 21.98
N GLU A 65 -2.30 7.72 22.33
CA GLU A 65 -1.32 6.64 22.39
C GLU A 65 -1.93 5.28 22.06
N PHE A 66 -1.10 4.40 21.50
CA PHE A 66 -1.38 2.98 21.35
C PHE A 66 -0.72 2.25 22.51
N LYS A 67 -1.44 1.31 23.11
CA LYS A 67 -0.88 0.44 24.13
C LYS A 67 -0.44 -0.84 23.44
N PRO A 68 0.84 -1.24 23.54
CA PRO A 68 1.22 -2.53 23.01
C PRO A 68 0.43 -3.59 23.78
N VAL A 69 -0.36 -4.40 23.08
CA VAL A 69 -1.07 -5.52 23.68
C VAL A 69 -0.05 -6.64 23.90
N MET A 70 0.95 -6.40 24.75
CA MET A 70 2.07 -7.33 24.99
C MET A 70 1.74 -8.45 25.99
N GLU A 71 0.50 -8.55 26.48
CA GLU A 71 0.02 -9.79 27.12
C GLU A 71 -0.24 -10.93 26.10
N VAL A 72 -0.21 -10.64 24.79
CA VAL A 72 -0.47 -11.62 23.71
C VAL A 72 0.75 -12.49 23.40
N ALA A 73 1.96 -12.12 23.86
CA ALA A 73 3.14 -12.95 23.63
C ALA A 73 3.15 -14.23 24.48
N SER A 74 2.45 -14.25 25.62
CA SER A 74 2.36 -15.42 26.50
C SER A 74 1.15 -16.30 26.22
N ASP A 75 0.06 -15.77 25.65
CA ASP A 75 -1.17 -16.52 25.41
C ASP A 75 -1.75 -16.27 24.02
N LYS A 76 -1.83 -17.37 23.26
CA LYS A 76 -2.42 -17.49 21.93
C LYS A 76 -1.71 -16.74 20.81
N ASN A 77 -1.62 -17.48 19.71
CA ASN A 77 -1.22 -17.00 18.41
C ASN A 77 -1.84 -15.60 18.10
N PRO A 78 -1.03 -14.52 17.95
CA PRO A 78 -1.55 -13.17 17.68
C PRO A 78 -2.41 -13.11 16.40
N TRP A 79 -2.26 -14.10 15.50
CA TRP A 79 -3.06 -14.25 14.29
C TRP A 79 -4.55 -14.50 14.55
N ASN A 80 -4.92 -15.10 15.67
CA ASN A 80 -6.33 -15.37 15.99
C ASN A 80 -7.08 -14.11 16.43
N LEU A 81 -6.37 -13.12 16.97
CA LEU A 81 -6.97 -11.86 17.41
C LEU A 81 -7.34 -10.97 16.21
N LEU A 82 -6.49 -10.94 15.18
CA LEU A 82 -6.77 -10.21 13.94
C LEU A 82 -8.05 -10.72 13.28
N LYS A 83 -8.18 -12.03 13.04
CA LYS A 83 -9.36 -12.59 12.34
C LYS A 83 -10.67 -12.37 13.08
N VAL A 84 -10.71 -12.64 14.39
CA VAL A 84 -11.95 -12.55 15.18
C VAL A 84 -12.48 -11.11 15.29
N GLN A 85 -11.59 -10.10 15.24
CA GLN A 85 -11.99 -8.70 15.38
C GLN A 85 -12.60 -8.09 14.12
N TYR A 86 -12.44 -8.69 12.94
CA TYR A 86 -12.92 -8.13 11.66
C TYR A 86 -14.19 -8.80 11.09
N ASP A 87 -14.74 -9.82 11.77
CA ASP A 87 -15.96 -10.52 11.35
C ASP A 87 -17.28 -9.80 11.73
N GLN A 88 -17.22 -8.67 12.46
CA GLN A 88 -18.37 -7.79 12.74
C GLN A 88 -18.26 -6.49 11.92
N PRO A 89 -19.37 -5.79 11.57
CA PRO A 89 -19.30 -4.52 10.84
C PRO A 89 -18.37 -3.56 11.60
N PRO A 90 -17.19 -3.23 11.03
CA PRO A 90 -16.13 -2.67 11.83
C PRO A 90 -16.46 -1.23 12.23
N ASP A 91 -16.37 -0.95 13.53
CA ASP A 91 -16.10 0.42 13.96
C ASP A 91 -14.73 0.81 13.40
N TYR A 92 -14.70 1.72 12.42
CA TYR A 92 -13.47 2.15 11.75
C TYR A 92 -12.41 2.64 12.73
N LYS A 93 -12.80 3.30 13.84
CA LYS A 93 -11.85 3.74 14.88
C LYS A 93 -11.14 2.54 15.51
N THR A 94 -11.88 1.47 15.77
CA THR A 94 -11.35 0.20 16.26
C THR A 94 -10.40 -0.44 15.24
N VAL A 95 -10.71 -0.41 13.94
CA VAL A 95 -9.80 -0.91 12.89
C VAL A 95 -8.47 -0.18 12.92
N TYR A 96 -8.48 1.16 12.87
CA TYR A 96 -7.24 1.95 12.90
C TYR A 96 -6.46 1.77 14.19
N ARG A 97 -7.14 1.64 15.34
CA ARG A 97 -6.51 1.31 16.62
C ARG A 97 -5.78 -0.04 16.54
N ASN A 98 -6.48 -1.08 16.07
CA ASN A 98 -5.93 -2.42 15.99
C ASN A 98 -4.73 -2.47 15.04
N ILE A 99 -4.79 -1.76 13.89
CA ILE A 99 -3.62 -1.63 13.00
C ILE A 99 -2.44 -1.01 13.75
N GLY A 100 -2.65 0.10 14.46
CA GLY A 100 -1.60 0.77 15.23
C GLY A 100 -0.95 -0.12 16.28
N GLU A 101 -1.76 -0.84 17.06
CA GLU A 101 -1.28 -1.76 18.09
C GLU A 101 -0.48 -2.94 17.49
N HIS A 102 -0.92 -3.51 16.36
CA HIS A 102 -0.21 -4.61 15.70
C HIS A 102 1.06 -4.14 14.96
N LEU A 103 1.12 -2.89 14.48
CA LEU A 103 2.35 -2.32 13.94
C LEU A 103 3.43 -2.19 15.01
N MET A 104 3.08 -1.92 16.27
CA MET A 104 4.05 -1.94 17.38
C MET A 104 4.64 -3.34 17.59
N ILE A 105 3.82 -4.39 17.46
CA ILE A 105 4.28 -5.78 17.53
C ILE A 105 5.20 -6.09 16.34
N ALA A 106 4.79 -5.72 15.12
CA ALA A 106 5.60 -5.90 13.91
C ALA A 106 6.97 -5.20 14.05
N GLU A 107 6.98 -3.96 14.53
CA GLU A 107 8.20 -3.20 14.77
C GLU A 107 9.11 -3.89 15.79
N HIS A 108 8.55 -4.34 16.91
CA HIS A 108 9.32 -5.07 17.91
C HIS A 108 9.96 -6.32 17.29
N LEU A 109 9.21 -7.12 16.53
CA LEU A 109 9.71 -8.33 15.88
C LEU A 109 10.75 -8.06 14.77
N LEU A 110 10.59 -6.99 14.00
CA LEU A 110 11.53 -6.59 12.94
C LEU A 110 12.87 -6.06 13.48
N SER A 111 12.89 -5.59 14.73
CA SER A 111 14.11 -5.12 15.40
C SER A 111 14.92 -6.25 16.06
N GLN A 112 14.36 -7.46 16.12
CA GLN A 112 15.04 -8.64 16.66
C GLN A 112 16.11 -9.15 15.70
N SER A 113 17.12 -9.84 16.23
CA SER A 113 18.21 -10.43 15.43
C SER A 113 17.84 -11.77 14.80
N GLU A 114 16.85 -12.48 15.35
CA GLU A 114 16.44 -13.79 14.86
C GLU A 114 15.61 -13.68 13.56
N ALA A 115 16.07 -14.32 12.48
CA ALA A 115 15.42 -14.30 11.17
C ALA A 115 13.95 -14.75 11.22
N ARG A 116 13.61 -15.72 12.08
CA ARG A 116 12.22 -16.17 12.28
C ARG A 116 11.33 -15.06 12.84
N GLN A 117 11.85 -14.26 13.77
CA GLN A 117 11.10 -13.16 14.36
C GLN A 117 10.90 -12.03 13.34
N GLN A 118 11.95 -11.69 12.59
CA GLN A 118 11.87 -10.73 11.49
C GLN A 118 10.84 -11.16 10.42
N ALA A 119 10.83 -12.44 10.03
CA ALA A 119 9.85 -12.99 9.11
C ALA A 119 8.41 -12.90 9.65
N ASN A 120 8.21 -13.13 10.95
CA ASN A 120 6.90 -12.92 11.58
C ASN A 120 6.49 -11.44 11.56
N GLY A 121 7.41 -10.51 11.85
CA GLY A 121 7.15 -9.08 11.77
C GLY A 121 6.76 -8.62 10.36
N MET A 122 7.46 -9.11 9.32
CA MET A 122 7.10 -8.86 7.92
C MET A 122 5.72 -9.38 7.57
N ARG A 123 5.36 -10.58 8.05
CA ARG A 123 4.05 -11.15 7.83
C ARG A 123 2.95 -10.29 8.45
N ILE A 124 3.15 -9.80 9.69
CA ILE A 124 2.17 -8.93 10.36
C ILE A 124 2.00 -7.66 9.52
N ALA A 125 3.10 -7.01 9.13
CA ALA A 125 3.05 -5.80 8.32
C ALA A 125 2.29 -6.03 6.99
N SER A 126 2.53 -7.15 6.30
CA SER A 126 1.83 -7.48 5.05
C SER A 126 0.34 -7.72 5.23
N GLU A 127 -0.08 -8.42 6.28
CA GLU A 127 -1.50 -8.64 6.57
C GLU A 127 -2.20 -7.32 6.94
N LEU A 128 -1.51 -6.43 7.65
CA LEU A 128 -2.03 -5.09 7.95
C LEU A 128 -2.17 -4.21 6.71
N CYS A 129 -1.36 -4.42 5.67
CA CYS A 129 -1.59 -3.77 4.37
C CYS A 129 -2.91 -4.24 3.75
N ASP A 130 -3.19 -5.55 3.75
CA ASP A 130 -4.46 -6.08 3.21
C ASP A 130 -5.65 -5.62 4.06
N ILE A 131 -5.56 -5.62 5.40
CA ILE A 131 -6.61 -5.07 6.28
C ILE A 131 -6.84 -3.58 6.00
N ALA A 132 -5.77 -2.80 5.82
CA ALA A 132 -5.90 -1.39 5.47
C ALA A 132 -6.63 -1.19 4.14
N VAL A 133 -6.38 -2.03 3.13
CA VAL A 133 -7.08 -1.95 1.83
C VAL A 133 -8.52 -2.46 1.92
N ASP A 134 -8.73 -3.65 2.47
CA ASP A 134 -9.99 -4.37 2.34
C ASP A 134 -11.00 -4.01 3.42
N VAL A 135 -10.53 -3.69 4.63
CA VAL A 135 -11.39 -3.39 5.79
C VAL A 135 -11.45 -1.90 6.08
N ALA A 136 -10.30 -1.23 6.17
CA ALA A 136 -10.26 0.22 6.40
C ALA A 136 -10.56 1.03 5.14
N VAL A 137 -10.51 0.40 3.95
CA VAL A 137 -10.69 1.05 2.65
C VAL A 137 -9.73 2.23 2.46
N ASP A 138 -8.49 2.03 2.92
CA ASP A 138 -7.44 3.05 3.03
C ASP A 138 -6.13 2.56 2.37
N PRO A 139 -6.09 2.56 1.02
CA PRO A 139 -4.91 2.10 0.29
C PRO A 139 -3.69 3.00 0.49
N TRP A 140 -3.89 4.27 0.83
CA TRP A 140 -2.81 5.18 1.19
C TRP A 140 -2.09 4.71 2.46
N LEU A 141 -2.84 4.35 3.51
CA LEU A 141 -2.26 3.80 4.73
C LEU A 141 -1.48 2.51 4.42
N ALA A 142 -2.05 1.61 3.61
CA ALA A 142 -1.37 0.38 3.22
C ALA A 142 -0.02 0.66 2.53
N ALA A 143 0.04 1.62 1.61
CA ALA A 143 1.26 2.02 0.94
C ALA A 143 2.31 2.58 1.90
N ARG A 144 1.90 3.40 2.87
CA ARG A 144 2.80 3.91 3.90
C ARG A 144 3.29 2.82 4.87
N ILE A 145 2.47 1.80 5.16
CA ILE A 145 2.92 0.60 5.89
C ILE A 145 4.00 -0.14 5.08
N CYS A 146 3.84 -0.30 3.76
CA CYS A 146 4.88 -0.88 2.92
C CYS A 146 6.20 -0.08 3.02
N ASP A 147 6.13 1.24 2.89
CA ASP A 147 7.31 2.13 2.97
C ASP A 147 8.00 2.09 4.34
N ALA A 148 7.23 1.94 5.41
CA ALA A 148 7.73 1.97 6.79
C ALA A 148 8.28 0.62 7.29
N TYR A 149 7.63 -0.49 6.91
CA TYR A 149 7.86 -1.80 7.55
C TYR A 149 8.29 -2.90 6.58
N ILE A 150 7.85 -2.87 5.32
CA ILE A 150 8.17 -3.94 4.35
C ILE A 150 9.45 -3.60 3.60
N MET A 151 9.45 -2.51 2.85
CA MET A 151 10.57 -2.12 1.97
C MET A 151 11.92 -2.04 2.69
N PRO A 152 12.02 -1.45 3.89
CA PRO A 152 13.31 -1.31 4.60
C PRO A 152 13.87 -2.62 5.16
N ASN A 153 13.08 -3.70 5.15
CA ASN A 153 13.44 -4.98 5.75
C ASN A 153 13.44 -6.14 4.73
N LEU A 154 13.35 -5.86 3.43
CA LEU A 154 13.32 -6.89 2.38
C LEU A 154 14.61 -7.72 2.32
N ASP A 155 15.76 -7.10 2.58
CA ASP A 155 17.08 -7.72 2.60
C ASP A 155 17.23 -8.73 3.74
N LYS A 156 16.51 -8.51 4.85
CA LYS A 156 16.46 -9.42 6.01
C LYS A 156 15.67 -10.70 5.75
N ILE A 157 14.90 -10.75 4.66
CA ILE A 157 14.11 -11.93 4.29
C ILE A 157 14.88 -12.81 3.32
N GLU A 158 14.91 -14.11 3.63
CA GLU A 158 15.49 -15.14 2.78
C GLU A 158 14.80 -15.17 1.41
N GLU A 159 15.55 -15.45 0.35
CA GLU A 159 14.99 -15.55 -1.00
C GLU A 159 14.04 -16.75 -1.13
N LYS A 160 14.29 -17.83 -0.39
CA LYS A 160 13.52 -19.07 -0.41
C LYS A 160 13.33 -19.60 1.02
N PRO A 161 12.50 -18.94 1.84
CA PRO A 161 12.30 -19.33 3.22
C PRO A 161 11.63 -20.70 3.29
N LYS A 162 11.97 -21.49 4.31
CA LYS A 162 11.31 -22.79 4.56
C LYS A 162 9.82 -22.62 4.85
N ASN A 163 9.45 -21.55 5.56
CA ASN A 163 8.09 -21.23 5.95
C ASN A 163 7.80 -19.75 5.68
N GLY A 164 6.63 -19.46 5.13
CA GLY A 164 6.16 -18.09 4.92
C GLY A 164 6.56 -17.47 3.58
N PRO A 165 6.24 -16.18 3.36
CA PRO A 165 6.46 -15.54 2.08
C PRO A 165 7.94 -15.26 1.78
N SER A 166 8.36 -15.49 0.54
CA SER A 166 9.68 -15.10 0.03
C SER A 166 9.80 -13.58 -0.15
N ARG A 167 11.05 -13.11 -0.31
CA ARG A 167 11.32 -11.71 -0.69
C ARG A 167 10.52 -11.27 -1.92
N GLU A 168 10.47 -12.09 -2.97
CA GLU A 168 9.68 -11.79 -4.17
C GLU A 168 8.18 -11.67 -3.85
N GLN A 169 7.65 -12.53 -2.99
CA GLN A 169 6.24 -12.45 -2.58
C GLN A 169 5.94 -11.14 -1.83
N TYR A 170 6.80 -10.69 -0.90
CA TYR A 170 6.63 -9.39 -0.24
C TYR A 170 6.72 -8.21 -1.20
N MET A 171 7.63 -8.27 -2.17
CA MET A 171 7.72 -7.23 -3.18
C MET A 171 6.50 -7.25 -4.14
N ASN A 172 5.92 -8.41 -4.44
CA ASN A 172 4.65 -8.50 -5.17
C ASN A 172 3.47 -7.92 -4.37
N ILE A 173 3.46 -8.10 -3.04
CA ILE A 173 2.51 -7.45 -2.14
C ILE A 173 2.68 -5.93 -2.23
N ALA A 174 3.89 -5.41 -2.07
CA ALA A 174 4.15 -3.97 -2.21
C ALA A 174 3.70 -3.42 -3.58
N ALA A 175 3.97 -4.15 -4.68
CA ALA A 175 3.52 -3.77 -6.02
C ALA A 175 1.99 -3.71 -6.13
N LYS A 176 1.27 -4.70 -5.58
CA LYS A 176 -0.20 -4.71 -5.50
C LYS A 176 -0.68 -3.46 -4.75
N ILE A 177 -0.12 -3.20 -3.56
CA ILE A 177 -0.54 -2.09 -2.70
C ILE A 177 -0.28 -0.74 -3.37
N TYR A 178 0.91 -0.48 -3.91
CA TYR A 178 1.20 0.78 -4.60
C TYR A 178 0.33 0.98 -5.84
N ARG A 179 -0.07 -0.10 -6.53
CA ARG A 179 -1.02 -0.02 -7.64
C ARG A 179 -2.41 0.39 -7.18
N VAL A 180 -2.93 -0.23 -6.12
CA VAL A 180 -4.26 0.11 -5.58
C VAL A 180 -4.27 1.51 -4.97
N ALA A 181 -3.14 1.96 -4.40
CA ALA A 181 -2.98 3.32 -3.88
C ALA A 181 -2.69 4.37 -4.95
N GLU A 182 -2.61 3.98 -6.23
CA GLU A 182 -2.24 4.86 -7.36
C GLU A 182 -0.87 5.57 -7.19
N GLU A 183 0.03 4.97 -6.41
CA GLU A 183 1.38 5.47 -6.10
C GLU A 183 2.35 5.09 -7.22
N LYS A 184 2.18 5.73 -8.38
CA LYS A 184 2.91 5.45 -9.62
C LYS A 184 4.44 5.52 -9.46
N GLU A 185 4.93 6.53 -8.76
CA GLU A 185 6.36 6.73 -8.52
C GLU A 185 6.94 5.60 -7.66
N ARG A 186 6.22 5.17 -6.62
CA ARG A 186 6.62 4.04 -5.77
C ARG A 186 6.69 2.72 -6.55
N GLN A 187 5.78 2.50 -7.50
CA GLN A 187 5.86 1.32 -8.38
C GLN A 187 7.13 1.33 -9.25
N ILE A 188 7.54 2.51 -9.74
CA ILE A 188 8.79 2.67 -10.52
C ILE A 188 10.00 2.40 -9.61
N GLU A 189 10.04 2.99 -8.42
CA GLU A 189 11.11 2.78 -7.43
C GLU A 189 11.24 1.30 -7.06
N LEU A 190 10.11 0.63 -6.80
CA LEU A 190 10.08 -0.81 -6.53
C LEU A 190 10.60 -1.63 -7.71
N GLY A 191 10.24 -1.29 -8.95
CA GLY A 191 10.74 -1.94 -10.15
C GLY A 191 12.26 -1.77 -10.33
N LYS A 192 12.79 -0.58 -10.04
CA LYS A 192 14.23 -0.31 -10.04
C LYS A 192 14.95 -1.12 -8.96
N ALA A 193 14.40 -1.19 -7.75
CA ALA A 193 14.94 -2.00 -6.67
C ALA A 193 14.96 -3.50 -7.01
N TYR A 194 13.91 -4.01 -7.66
CA TYR A 194 13.86 -5.37 -8.21
C TYR A 194 14.99 -5.62 -9.20
N LEU A 195 15.16 -4.73 -10.17
CA LEU A 195 16.18 -4.88 -11.20
C LEU A 195 17.59 -4.85 -10.61
N ALA A 196 17.85 -3.96 -9.64
CA ALA A 196 19.14 -3.85 -8.97
C ALA A 196 19.54 -5.12 -8.18
N GLN A 197 18.56 -5.88 -7.69
CA GLN A 197 18.79 -7.14 -6.94
C GLN A 197 18.75 -8.39 -7.83
N ALA A 198 18.29 -8.28 -9.07
CA ALA A 198 18.10 -9.43 -9.93
C ALA A 198 19.45 -9.96 -10.44
N THR A 199 19.67 -11.27 -10.29
CA THR A 199 20.82 -11.94 -10.91
C THR A 199 20.72 -11.85 -12.44
N PRO A 200 21.86 -11.72 -13.16
CA PRO A 200 21.88 -11.70 -14.62
C PRO A 200 21.12 -12.88 -15.25
N GLY A 201 20.58 -12.66 -16.45
CA GLY A 201 19.79 -13.64 -17.19
C GLY A 201 18.28 -13.44 -17.04
N GLN A 202 17.52 -14.53 -16.96
CA GLN A 202 16.05 -14.51 -17.02
C GLN A 202 15.40 -13.60 -15.96
N ARG A 203 15.94 -13.60 -14.73
CA ARG A 203 15.39 -12.80 -13.62
C ARG A 203 15.57 -11.31 -13.83
N ALA A 204 16.74 -10.88 -14.29
CA ALA A 204 16.99 -9.48 -14.65
C ALA A 204 16.03 -9.03 -15.76
N ASP A 205 15.81 -9.86 -16.78
CA ASP A 205 14.90 -9.54 -17.87
C ASP A 205 13.42 -9.52 -17.46
N GLN A 206 13.01 -10.38 -16.53
CA GLN A 206 11.69 -10.29 -15.92
C GLN A 206 11.54 -8.99 -15.11
N ALA A 207 12.56 -8.58 -14.36
CA ALA A 207 12.55 -7.31 -13.64
C ALA A 207 12.50 -6.10 -14.58
N ARG A 208 13.29 -6.11 -15.67
CA ARG A 208 13.21 -5.10 -16.75
C ARG A 208 11.82 -5.03 -17.35
N TRP A 209 11.22 -6.18 -17.68
CA TRP A 209 9.87 -6.23 -18.24
C TRP A 209 8.84 -5.61 -17.30
N ARG A 210 8.89 -5.96 -16.00
CA ARG A 210 7.99 -5.38 -14.98
C ARG A 210 8.17 -3.86 -14.87
N LEU A 211 9.41 -3.38 -14.78
CA LEU A 211 9.71 -1.95 -14.70
C LEU A 211 9.26 -1.20 -15.96
N ALA A 212 9.57 -1.72 -17.15
CA ALA A 212 9.17 -1.15 -18.42
C ALA A 212 7.64 -1.04 -18.55
N ARG A 213 6.90 -2.06 -18.11
CA ARG A 213 5.42 -2.02 -18.07
C ARG A 213 4.89 -0.93 -17.16
N THR A 214 5.47 -0.77 -15.97
CA THR A 214 5.09 0.29 -15.04
C THR A 214 5.36 1.67 -15.65
N LEU A 215 6.53 1.88 -16.25
CA LEU A 215 6.89 3.13 -16.92
C LEU A 215 5.93 3.45 -18.08
N GLU A 216 5.62 2.45 -18.91
CA GLU A 216 4.66 2.57 -20.00
C GLU A 216 3.26 2.97 -19.50
N GLN A 217 2.75 2.31 -18.47
CA GLN A 217 1.45 2.62 -17.85
C GLN A 217 1.42 4.01 -17.23
N ASN A 218 2.56 4.52 -16.78
CA ASN A 218 2.71 5.85 -16.22
C ASN A 218 2.95 6.92 -17.29
N GLY A 219 3.00 6.56 -18.57
CA GLY A 219 3.18 7.48 -19.69
C GLY A 219 4.63 7.76 -20.06
N ASP A 220 5.61 7.23 -19.32
CA ASP A 220 7.05 7.34 -19.65
C ASP A 220 7.44 6.31 -20.70
N LYS A 221 6.87 6.47 -21.89
CA LYS A 221 7.04 5.57 -23.03
C LYS A 221 8.49 5.50 -23.51
N LYS A 222 9.24 6.60 -23.39
CA LYS A 222 10.64 6.68 -23.83
C LYS A 222 11.53 5.86 -22.92
N GLU A 223 11.38 5.99 -21.60
CA GLU A 223 12.16 5.20 -20.66
C GLU A 223 11.74 3.72 -20.66
N ALA A 224 10.44 3.44 -20.78
CA ALA A 224 9.93 2.07 -20.94
C ALA A 224 10.56 1.36 -22.14
N LEU A 225 10.68 2.05 -23.29
CA LEU A 225 11.28 1.51 -24.50
C LEU A 225 12.73 1.07 -24.28
N LYS A 226 13.54 1.86 -23.56
CA LYS A 226 14.93 1.50 -23.25
C LYS A 226 15.01 0.17 -22.51
N TYR A 227 14.21 0.01 -21.44
CA TYR A 227 14.21 -1.23 -20.67
C TYR A 227 13.69 -2.44 -21.47
N PHE A 228 12.71 -2.24 -22.35
CA PHE A 228 12.27 -3.32 -23.25
C PHE A 228 13.36 -3.74 -24.23
N GLN A 229 14.14 -2.80 -24.78
CA GLN A 229 15.24 -3.08 -25.72
C GLN A 229 16.40 -3.85 -25.08
N GLU A 230 16.58 -3.75 -23.77
CA GLU A 230 17.61 -4.50 -23.03
C GLU A 230 17.24 -5.96 -22.73
N ILE A 231 16.00 -6.40 -22.98
CA ILE A 231 15.56 -7.76 -22.70
C ILE A 231 16.05 -8.71 -23.79
N THR A 232 16.75 -9.76 -23.39
CA THR A 232 17.38 -10.74 -24.31
C THR A 232 16.82 -12.16 -24.16
N HIS A 233 16.15 -12.47 -23.04
CA HIS A 233 15.69 -13.81 -22.73
C HIS A 233 14.60 -14.30 -23.73
N PRO A 234 14.80 -15.45 -24.40
CA PRO A 234 13.92 -15.93 -25.48
C PRO A 234 12.43 -16.05 -25.09
N SER A 235 12.15 -16.39 -23.83
CA SER A 235 10.77 -16.54 -23.35
C SER A 235 9.96 -15.23 -23.35
N LEU A 236 10.62 -14.07 -23.43
CA LEU A 236 9.99 -12.75 -23.40
C LEU A 236 10.05 -12.04 -24.76
N THR A 237 10.94 -12.48 -25.66
CA THR A 237 11.26 -11.78 -26.92
C THR A 237 10.02 -11.50 -27.77
N ASN A 238 9.15 -12.49 -28.00
CA ASN A 238 7.96 -12.28 -28.84
C ASN A 238 7.02 -11.20 -28.31
N ASP A 239 6.82 -11.12 -26.99
CA ASP A 239 5.99 -10.06 -26.39
C ASP A 239 6.69 -8.70 -26.46
N VAL A 240 7.98 -8.68 -26.11
CA VAL A 240 8.82 -7.48 -26.09
C VAL A 240 8.91 -6.84 -27.49
N THR A 241 9.14 -7.62 -28.56
CA THR A 241 9.22 -7.10 -29.93
C THR A 241 7.93 -6.39 -30.35
N ARG A 242 6.76 -6.94 -30.02
CA ARG A 242 5.46 -6.29 -30.32
C ARG A 242 5.28 -4.98 -29.56
N ARG A 243 5.71 -4.96 -28.29
CA ARG A 243 5.65 -3.76 -27.43
C ARG A 243 6.57 -2.67 -27.92
N ILE A 244 7.82 -3.01 -28.28
CA ILE A 244 8.79 -2.09 -28.88
C ILE A 244 8.17 -1.41 -30.11
N ALA A 245 7.68 -2.18 -31.07
CA ALA A 245 7.06 -1.64 -32.28
C ALA A 245 5.87 -0.70 -31.98
N THR A 246 5.06 -1.05 -30.98
CA THR A 246 3.91 -0.23 -30.55
C THR A 246 4.36 1.10 -29.93
N LEU A 247 5.38 1.07 -29.06
CA LEU A 247 5.93 2.26 -28.41
C LEU A 247 6.65 3.17 -29.39
N GLU A 248 7.45 2.61 -30.29
CA GLU A 248 8.15 3.37 -31.34
C GLU A 248 7.17 4.11 -32.23
N LYS A 249 6.11 3.43 -32.70
CA LYS A 249 5.03 4.06 -33.47
C LYS A 249 4.37 5.20 -32.68
N SER A 250 4.00 4.95 -31.42
CA SER A 250 3.38 5.98 -30.57
C SER A 250 4.28 7.19 -30.35
N LEU A 251 5.60 7.00 -30.23
CA LEU A 251 6.57 8.07 -30.03
C LEU A 251 6.84 8.86 -31.32
N GLN A 252 6.74 8.23 -32.49
CA GLN A 252 6.83 8.93 -33.78
C GLN A 252 5.60 9.82 -34.03
N THR A 253 4.40 9.30 -33.77
CA THR A 253 3.16 10.09 -33.92
C THR A 253 3.13 11.31 -33.00
N ALA A 254 3.66 11.20 -31.78
CA ALA A 254 3.71 12.33 -30.83
C ALA A 254 4.68 13.47 -31.23
N LYS A 255 5.51 13.28 -32.26
CA LYS A 255 6.44 14.31 -32.78
C LYS A 255 5.87 15.09 -33.97
N GLN A 256 4.77 14.63 -34.56
CA GLN A 256 4.07 15.27 -35.67
C GLN A 256 3.04 16.26 -35.12
#